data_AF-A0A2A6CYU3-F1
#
_entry.id   AF-A0A2A6CYU3-F1
#
_cell.length_a   1.000
_cell.length_b   1.000
_cell.length_c   1.000
_cell.angle_alpha   90.00
_cell.angle_beta   90.00
_cell.angle_gamma   90.00
#
_symmetry.space_group_name_H-M   'P 1'
#
loop_
_entity.id
_entity.type
_entity.pdbx_description
1 polymer ?
#
loop_
_entity_poly.entity_id
_entity_poly.type
_entity_poly.pdbx_seq_one_letter_code
_entity_poly.pdbx_strand_id
1 'polypeptide(L)' 'MTPRSMAHKLEGTVLEILRIAQSIGCTVDDIHPHDLVGKIKGGELKIPVE' A
#
# COMPACT_ATOMS: atom_id res chain seq x y z
N MET A 1 -12.28 -15.22 9.07
CA MET A 1 -11.60 -14.11 8.35
C MET A 1 -11.05 -13.17 9.40
N THR A 2 -9.74 -12.93 9.40
CA THR A 2 -9.10 -11.91 10.24
C THR A 2 -9.76 -10.56 9.94
N PRO A 3 -10.10 -9.72 10.93
CA PRO A 3 -10.66 -8.40 10.65
C PRO A 3 -9.69 -7.65 9.73
N ARG A 4 -10.20 -7.10 8.62
CA ARG A 4 -9.41 -6.21 7.76
C ARG A 4 -9.00 -5.03 8.63
N SER A 5 -7.72 -4.69 8.66
CA SER A 5 -7.25 -3.54 9.42
C SER A 5 -7.89 -2.30 8.80
N MET A 6 -8.82 -1.68 9.54
CA MET A 6 -9.46 -0.44 9.12
C MET A 6 -8.56 0.71 9.56
N ALA A 7 -7.53 0.99 8.76
CA ALA A 7 -6.69 2.16 9.00
C ALA A 7 -7.58 3.42 8.97
N HIS A 8 -7.38 4.32 9.94
CA HIS A 8 -8.10 5.61 9.98
C HIS A 8 -7.79 6.54 8.79
N LYS A 9 -6.74 6.22 8.03
CA LYS A 9 -6.35 6.94 6.81
C LYS A 9 -6.30 5.95 5.67
N LEU A 10 -6.82 6.35 4.50
CA LEU A 10 -6.73 5.58 3.26
C LEU A 10 -5.29 5.15 2.93
N GLU A 11 -4.30 5.98 3.29
CA GLU A 11 -2.87 5.65 3.19
C GLU A 11 -2.54 4.32 3.88
N GLY A 12 -3.04 4.08 5.09
CA GLY A 12 -2.77 2.85 5.83
C GLY A 12 -3.39 1.62 5.16
N THR A 13 -4.60 1.76 4.59
CA THR A 13 -5.26 0.68 3.85
C THR A 13 -4.51 0.35 2.55
N VAL A 14 -4.03 1.37 1.83
CA VAL A 14 -3.22 1.15 0.61
C VAL A 14 -1.90 0.45 0.95
N LEU A 15 -1.24 0.85 2.03
CA LEU A 15 -0.01 0.19 2.49
C LEU A 15 -0.24 -1.29 2.88
N GLU A 16 -1.40 -1.63 3.42
CA GLU A 16 -1.76 -3.03 3.70
C GLU A 16 -1.96 -3.85 2.42
N ILE A 17 -2.66 -3.30 1.43
CA ILE A 17 -2.86 -3.98 0.14
C ILE A 17 -1.51 -4.23 -0.54
N LEU A 18 -0.59 -3.26 -0.50
CA LEU A 18 0.75 -3.39 -1.07
C LEU A 18 1.62 -4.41 -0.33
N ARG A 19 1.46 -4.54 0.98
CA ARG A 19 2.12 -5.60 1.77
C ARG A 19 1.64 -7.00 1.35
N ILE A 20 0.36 -7.14 1.04
CA ILE A 20 -0.18 -8.42 0.55
C ILE A 20 0.37 -8.70 -0.85
N ALA A 21 0.41 -7.71 -1.74
CA ALA A 21 1.02 -7.85 -3.07
C ALA A 21 2.49 -8.28 -2.99
N GLN A 22 3.25 -7.72 -2.04
CA GLN A 22 4.62 -8.15 -1.75
C GLN A 22 4.71 -9.61 -1.29
N SER A 23 3.83 -10.03 -0.39
CA SER A 23 3.80 -11.40 0.14
C SER A 23 3.47 -12.44 -0.94
N ILE A 24 2.62 -12.08 -1.90
CA ILE A 24 2.24 -12.92 -3.03
C ILE A 24 3.34 -12.91 -4.13
N GLY A 25 4.21 -11.89 -4.15
CA GLY A 25 5.23 -11.72 -5.17
C GLY A 25 4.71 -11.07 -6.46
N CYS A 26 3.60 -10.33 -6.37
CA CYS A 26 3.06 -9.59 -7.50
C CYS A 26 3.75 -8.23 -7.66
N THR A 27 3.96 -7.82 -8.90
CA THR A 27 4.29 -6.44 -9.25
C THR A 27 3.00 -5.64 -9.46
N VAL A 28 3.03 -4.35 -9.09
CA VAL A 28 1.92 -3.42 -9.30
C VAL A 28 2.45 -2.33 -10.23
N ASP A 29 1.81 -2.13 -11.38
CA ASP A 29 2.26 -1.18 -12.41
C ASP A 29 3.72 -1.39 -12.86
N ASP A 30 4.15 -2.65 -12.99
CA ASP A 30 5.54 -3.07 -13.31
C ASP A 30 6.59 -2.67 -12.24
N ILE A 31 6.15 -2.13 -11.11
CA ILE A 31 7.01 -1.68 -10.01
C ILE A 31 6.94 -2.70 -8.87
N HIS A 32 8.08 -2.91 -8.20
CA HIS A 32 8.11 -3.71 -6.99
C HIS A 32 7.29 -3.03 -5.88
N PRO A 33 6.39 -3.77 -5.18
CA PRO A 33 5.54 -3.19 -4.14
C PRO A 33 6.33 -2.56 -2.99
N HIS A 34 7.58 -2.98 -2.78
CA HIS A 34 8.48 -2.35 -1.80
C HIS A 34 8.84 -0.90 -2.17
N ASP A 35 9.09 -0.63 -3.45
CA ASP A 35 9.45 0.70 -3.95
C ASP A 35 8.23 1.63 -3.89
N LEU A 36 7.05 1.12 -4.25
CA LEU A 36 5.79 1.84 -4.17
C LEU A 36 5.45 2.27 -2.73
N VAL A 37 5.69 1.39 -1.75
CA VAL A 37 5.55 1.72 -0.32
C VAL A 37 6.50 2.85 0.08
N GLY A 38 7.73 2.86 -0.45
CA GLY A 38 8.70 3.94 -0.25
C GLY A 38 8.19 5.27 -0.80
N LYS A 39 7.69 5.28 -2.03
CA LYS A 39 7.13 6.48 -2.69
C LYS A 39 5.91 7.05 -1.96
N ILE A 40 5.04 6.17 -1.44
CA ILE A 40 3.88 6.58 -0.64
C ILE A 40 4.34 7.20 0.68
N LYS A 41 5.26 6.57 1.40
CA LYS A 41 5.82 7.12 2.65
C LYS A 41 6.63 8.40 2.44
N GLY A 42 7.27 8.53 1.29
CA GLY A 42 8.01 9.73 0.87
C GLY A 42 7.11 10.87 0.40
N GLY A 43 5.80 10.63 0.25
CA GLY A 43 4.85 11.63 -0.23
C GLY A 43 4.91 11.90 -1.73
N GLU A 44 5.66 11.10 -2.49
CA GLU A 44 5.68 11.17 -3.96
C GLU A 44 4.35 10.71 -4.57
N LEU A 45 3.68 9.76 -3.91
CA LEU A 45 2.37 9.27 -4.32
C LEU A 45 1.28 9.92 -3.45
N LYS A 46 0.54 10.87 -4.03
CA LYS A 46 -0.60 11.51 -3.35
C LYS A 46 -1.74 10.52 -3.21
N ILE A 47 -1.96 10.05 -1.97
CA ILE A 47 -3.15 9.29 -1.61
C ILE A 47 -4.23 10.28 -1.15
N PRO A 48 -5.45 10.22 -1.70
CA PRO A 48 -6.54 11.05 -1.23
C PRO A 48 -6.84 10.76 0.25
N VAL A 49 -7.00 11.83 1.03
CA VAL A 49 -7.47 11.78 2.42
C VAL A 49 -8.95 12.06 2.42
N GLU A 50 -9.76 11.01 2.40
CA GLU A 50 -11.18 11.06 2.74
C GLU A 50 -11.40 10.38 4.09
#